data_AF-A0A4Z1CTZ4-F1
#
_entry.id   AF-A0A4Z1CTZ4-F1
#
_cell.length_a   1.000
_cell.length_b   1.000
_cell.length_c   1.000
_cell.angle_alpha   90.00
_cell.angle_beta   90.00
_cell.angle_gamma   90.00
#
_symmetry.space_group_name_H-M   'P 1'
#
loop_
_entity.id
_entity.type
_entity.pdbx_description
1 polymer ?
#
loop_
_entity_poly.entity_id
_entity_poly.type
_entity_poly.pdbx_seq_one_letter_code
_entity_poly.pdbx_strand_id
1 'polypeptide(L)'
;MLLQFGSPTCYDPRPPVLARLHQAGLLPEEARQQAISRMMKLAVSAPDASWIEDEDWQKKAWHLLLTGEDRDRLFAHVRGELFARRDELLGGWLAGATGDDDDPVEDALFWYRRAFEEREDDEAAGEFDYASDLYHEGRQGLPPSASDENWDRGAAATVNVRTAGEKDAPARRSLFDDLDW
;
A
#
# COMPACT_ATOMS: atom_id res chain seq x y z
N MET A 1 -10.35 -15.24 -8.64
CA MET A 1 -11.30 -14.12 -8.47
C MET A 1 -10.50 -12.82 -8.54
N LEU A 2 -10.62 -12.04 -9.62
CA LEU A 2 -9.69 -10.93 -9.94
C LEU A 2 -9.79 -9.70 -9.02
N LEU A 3 -10.79 -9.64 -8.13
CA LEU A 3 -11.20 -8.40 -7.43
C LEU A 3 -11.03 -8.43 -5.90
N GLN A 4 -10.29 -9.40 -5.35
CA GLN A 4 -10.02 -9.48 -3.91
C GLN A 4 -8.67 -8.85 -3.53
N PHE A 5 -8.64 -7.53 -3.37
CA PHE A 5 -7.48 -6.78 -2.85
C PHE A 5 -7.56 -6.73 -1.33
N GLY A 6 -6.51 -7.13 -0.62
CA GLY A 6 -6.52 -7.26 0.85
C GLY A 6 -5.47 -6.40 1.58
N SER A 7 -4.57 -5.77 0.83
CA SER A 7 -3.51 -4.89 1.29
C SER A 7 -3.70 -3.49 0.68
N PRO A 8 -2.95 -2.47 1.13
CA PRO A 8 -2.86 -1.20 0.41
C PRO A 8 -2.62 -1.46 -1.08
N THR A 9 -3.40 -0.79 -1.90
CA THR A 9 -3.49 -1.08 -3.34
C THR A 9 -2.33 -0.52 -4.14
N CYS A 10 -1.48 0.34 -3.55
CA CYS A 10 -0.20 0.75 -4.11
C CYS A 10 0.71 -0.45 -4.42
N TYR A 11 0.68 -1.51 -3.59
CA TYR A 11 1.46 -2.73 -3.80
C TYR A 11 0.74 -3.76 -4.68
N ASP A 12 -0.49 -3.50 -5.09
CA ASP A 12 -1.26 -4.45 -5.86
C ASP A 12 -1.10 -4.23 -7.37
N PRO A 13 -0.75 -5.27 -8.14
CA PRO A 13 -0.57 -5.11 -9.58
C PRO A 13 -1.90 -5.03 -10.37
N ARG A 14 -3.07 -5.35 -9.77
CA ARG A 14 -4.31 -5.45 -10.55
C ARG A 14 -5.04 -4.12 -10.78
N PRO A 15 -5.00 -3.07 -9.93
CA PRO A 15 -5.56 -1.77 -10.31
C PRO A 15 -4.97 -1.23 -11.62
N PRO A 16 -3.64 -1.28 -11.88
CA PRO A 16 -3.09 -0.94 -13.19
C PRO A 16 -3.66 -1.77 -14.36
N VAL A 17 -3.91 -3.07 -14.15
CA VAL A 17 -4.52 -3.94 -15.17
C VAL A 17 -5.97 -3.52 -15.44
N LEU A 18 -6.75 -3.27 -14.39
CA LEU A 18 -8.13 -2.80 -14.50
C LEU A 18 -8.19 -1.45 -15.21
N ALA A 19 -7.29 -0.52 -14.89
CA ALA A 19 -7.20 0.78 -15.54
C ALA A 19 -6.95 0.66 -17.04
N ARG A 20 -6.02 -0.22 -17.45
CA ARG A 20 -5.75 -0.49 -18.88
C ARG A 20 -6.97 -1.10 -19.59
N LEU A 21 -7.67 -2.03 -18.95
CA LEU A 21 -8.90 -2.61 -19.49
C LEU A 21 -10.01 -1.55 -19.63
N HIS A 22 -10.13 -0.64 -18.65
CA HIS A 22 -11.09 0.45 -18.69
C HIS A 22 -10.80 1.41 -19.84
N GLN A 23 -9.54 1.84 -19.99
CA GLN A 23 -9.11 2.68 -21.11
C GLN A 23 -9.34 2.03 -22.48
N ALA A 24 -9.20 0.71 -22.58
CA ALA A 24 -9.47 -0.05 -23.80
C ALA A 24 -10.97 -0.27 -24.07
N GLY A 25 -11.86 0.16 -23.18
CA GLY A 25 -13.30 -0.12 -23.27
C GLY A 25 -13.65 -1.61 -23.06
N LEU A 26 -12.74 -2.38 -22.46
CA LEU A 26 -12.87 -3.82 -22.26
C LEU A 26 -13.25 -4.19 -20.81
N LEU A 27 -13.27 -3.22 -19.89
CA LEU A 27 -13.72 -3.43 -18.52
C LEU A 27 -15.23 -3.24 -18.42
N PRO A 28 -16.01 -4.28 -18.06
CA PRO A 28 -17.43 -4.12 -17.77
C PRO A 28 -17.65 -3.13 -16.63
N GLU A 29 -18.71 -2.33 -16.71
CA GLU A 29 -19.01 -1.31 -15.69
C GLU A 29 -19.23 -1.94 -14.31
N GLU A 30 -19.84 -3.12 -14.24
CA GLU A 30 -20.04 -3.86 -12.98
C GLU A 30 -18.69 -4.21 -12.32
N ALA A 31 -17.68 -4.55 -13.13
CA ALA A 31 -16.34 -4.86 -12.61
C ALA A 31 -15.63 -3.58 -12.12
N ARG A 32 -15.82 -2.45 -12.82
CA ARG A 32 -15.32 -1.14 -12.37
C ARG A 32 -15.95 -0.75 -11.03
N GLN A 33 -17.27 -0.85 -10.91
CA GLN A 33 -17.99 -0.55 -9.67
C GLN A 33 -17.58 -1.45 -8.50
N GLN A 34 -17.32 -2.73 -8.75
CA GLN A 34 -16.80 -3.65 -7.73
C GLN A 34 -15.40 -3.24 -7.24
N ALA A 35 -14.51 -2.82 -8.15
CA ALA A 35 -13.20 -2.31 -7.78
C ALA A 35 -13.29 -1.05 -6.91
N ILE A 36 -14.19 -0.13 -7.27
CA ILE A 36 -14.43 1.11 -6.51
C ILE A 36 -15.01 0.81 -5.12
N SER A 37 -16.01 -0.06 -5.03
CA SER A 37 -16.57 -0.49 -3.74
C SER A 37 -15.51 -1.11 -2.84
N ARG A 38 -14.57 -1.87 -3.43
CA ARG A 38 -13.46 -2.46 -2.67
C ARG A 38 -12.48 -1.38 -2.19
N MET A 39 -12.16 -0.40 -3.04
CA MET A 39 -11.35 0.75 -2.66
C MET A 39 -11.98 1.56 -1.54
N MET A 40 -13.28 1.87 -1.62
CA MET A 40 -14.00 2.57 -0.54
C MET A 40 -13.87 1.85 0.80
N LYS A 41 -13.98 0.51 0.80
CA LYS A 41 -13.77 -0.27 2.01
C LYS A 41 -12.32 -0.18 2.51
N LEU A 42 -11.33 -0.30 1.63
CA LEU A 42 -9.91 -0.26 2.00
C LEU A 42 -9.49 1.12 2.53
N ALA A 43 -9.95 2.20 1.88
CA ALA A 43 -9.73 3.59 2.26
C ALA A 43 -9.98 3.87 3.75
N VAL A 44 -10.91 3.14 4.37
CA VAL A 44 -11.23 3.23 5.80
C VAL A 44 -10.62 2.07 6.61
N SER A 45 -10.83 0.82 6.17
CA SER A 45 -10.49 -0.35 7.01
C SER A 45 -9.00 -0.63 7.15
N ALA A 46 -8.20 -0.22 6.17
CA ALA A 46 -6.76 -0.39 6.12
C ALA A 46 -6.24 0.84 5.38
N PRO A 47 -6.14 1.98 6.09
CA PRO A 47 -6.36 3.33 5.61
C PRO A 47 -5.54 3.54 4.34
N ASP A 48 -6.17 3.32 3.19
CA ASP A 48 -5.44 3.24 1.93
C ASP A 48 -5.63 4.56 1.19
N ALA A 49 -4.59 5.37 1.15
CA ALA A 49 -4.58 6.63 0.42
C ALA A 49 -4.00 6.51 -1.00
N SER A 50 -3.75 5.30 -1.52
CA SER A 50 -3.17 5.09 -2.85
C SER A 50 -4.02 5.65 -4.00
N TRP A 51 -5.30 5.93 -3.73
CA TRP A 51 -6.20 6.58 -4.69
C TRP A 51 -6.05 8.12 -4.73
N ILE A 52 -5.29 8.69 -3.78
CA ILE A 52 -5.01 10.13 -3.58
C ILE A 52 -3.55 10.47 -3.89
N GLU A 53 -2.61 9.67 -3.39
CA GLU A 53 -1.18 9.96 -3.20
C GLU A 53 -0.37 10.64 -4.33
N ASP A 54 -0.80 10.66 -5.60
CA ASP A 54 0.04 11.22 -6.69
C ASP A 54 -0.30 12.66 -7.09
N GLU A 55 0.73 13.52 -7.04
CA GLU A 55 0.72 14.86 -7.65
C GLU A 55 0.51 14.79 -9.19
N ASP A 56 0.79 13.64 -9.80
CA ASP A 56 0.62 13.37 -11.24
C ASP A 56 -0.67 12.57 -11.48
N TRP A 57 -1.79 13.11 -11.00
CA TRP A 57 -3.14 12.51 -10.96
C TRP A 57 -3.65 11.91 -12.29
N GLN A 58 -3.01 12.19 -13.43
CA GLN A 58 -3.38 11.58 -14.71
C GLN A 58 -2.73 10.21 -14.96
N LYS A 59 -1.76 9.80 -14.12
CA LYS A 59 -0.89 8.64 -14.39
C LYS A 59 -1.13 7.43 -13.49
N LYS A 60 -1.82 7.56 -12.35
CA LYS A 60 -2.16 6.41 -11.50
C LYS A 60 -3.46 5.71 -11.92
N ALA A 61 -3.45 4.40 -11.71
CA ALA A 61 -4.53 3.49 -12.06
C ALA A 61 -5.91 3.91 -11.49
N TRP A 62 -5.95 4.38 -10.25
CA TRP A 62 -7.20 4.76 -9.60
C TRP A 62 -7.84 6.00 -10.21
N HIS A 63 -7.06 6.98 -10.69
CA HIS A 63 -7.64 8.12 -11.38
C HIS A 63 -8.25 7.76 -12.74
N LEU A 64 -7.73 6.73 -13.40
CA LEU A 64 -8.31 6.20 -14.62
C LEU A 64 -9.60 5.41 -14.35
N LEU A 65 -9.72 4.79 -13.18
CA LEU A 65 -10.90 4.02 -12.79
C LEU A 65 -12.01 4.87 -12.17
N LEU A 66 -11.65 5.95 -11.49
CA LEU A 66 -12.56 6.81 -10.73
C LEU A 66 -13.01 8.01 -11.57
N THR A 67 -14.32 8.18 -11.68
CA THR A 67 -14.92 9.44 -12.14
C THR A 67 -14.84 10.50 -11.06
N GLY A 68 -15.15 11.76 -11.38
CA GLY A 68 -15.26 12.84 -10.38
C GLY A 68 -16.27 12.49 -9.28
N GLU A 69 -17.44 11.96 -9.65
CA GLU A 69 -18.47 11.54 -8.70
C GLU A 69 -18.00 10.39 -7.80
N ASP A 70 -17.21 9.45 -8.33
CA ASP A 70 -16.64 8.37 -7.52
C ASP A 70 -15.66 8.91 -6.49
N ARG A 71 -14.86 9.92 -6.85
CA ARG A 71 -13.92 10.58 -5.93
C ARG A 71 -14.65 11.35 -4.83
N ASP A 72 -15.68 12.12 -5.19
CA ASP A 72 -16.47 12.84 -4.20
C ASP A 72 -17.17 11.88 -3.23
N ARG A 73 -17.66 10.74 -3.72
CA ARG A 73 -18.22 9.68 -2.87
C ARG A 73 -17.17 9.04 -1.97
N LEU A 74 -15.95 8.82 -2.45
CA LEU A 74 -14.83 8.33 -1.64
C LEU A 74 -14.47 9.30 -0.52
N PHE A 75 -14.30 10.59 -0.83
CA PHE A 75 -14.02 11.62 0.19
C PHE A 75 -15.14 11.69 1.23
N ALA A 76 -16.40 11.75 0.79
CA ALA A 76 -17.54 11.77 1.70
C ALA A 76 -17.61 10.52 2.59
N HIS A 77 -17.31 9.35 2.04
CA HIS A 77 -17.28 8.09 2.79
C HIS A 77 -16.17 8.06 3.82
N VAL A 78 -14.95 8.44 3.43
CA VAL A 78 -13.80 8.49 4.33
C VAL A 78 -14.05 9.47 5.47
N ARG A 79 -14.53 10.69 5.17
CA ARG A 79 -14.89 11.68 6.19
C ARG A 79 -15.94 11.13 7.16
N GLY A 80 -17.03 10.56 6.62
CA GLY A 80 -18.14 10.06 7.44
C GLY A 80 -17.74 8.90 8.36
N GLU A 81 -16.99 7.92 7.84
CA GLU A 81 -16.54 6.78 8.65
C GLU A 81 -15.48 7.17 9.66
N LEU A 82 -14.51 8.01 9.29
CA LEU A 82 -13.49 8.48 10.23
C LEU A 82 -14.16 9.21 11.40
N PHE A 83 -15.03 10.18 11.12
CA PHE A 83 -15.65 10.99 12.17
C PHE A 83 -16.53 10.15 13.10
N ALA A 84 -17.24 9.16 12.55
CA ALA A 84 -18.14 8.33 13.33
C ALA A 84 -17.42 7.26 14.16
N ARG A 85 -16.26 6.75 13.70
CA ARG A 85 -15.63 5.54 14.24
C ARG A 85 -14.13 5.69 14.49
N ARG A 86 -13.64 6.93 14.61
CA ARG A 86 -12.21 7.27 14.77
C ARG A 86 -11.49 6.38 15.76
N ASP A 87 -11.99 6.27 16.99
CA ASP A 87 -11.31 5.55 18.07
C ASP A 87 -11.26 4.03 17.80
N GLU A 88 -12.31 3.47 17.18
CA GLU A 88 -12.34 2.07 16.76
C GLU A 88 -11.34 1.81 15.62
N LEU A 89 -11.30 2.71 14.63
CA LEU A 89 -10.40 2.62 13.49
C LEU A 89 -8.94 2.74 13.93
N LEU A 90 -8.61 3.75 14.73
CA LEU A 90 -7.26 3.94 15.29
C LEU A 90 -6.80 2.73 16.08
N GLY A 91 -7.65 2.17 16.94
CA GLY A 91 -7.32 0.95 17.69
C GLY A 91 -7.07 -0.25 16.78
N GLY A 92 -7.84 -0.38 15.70
CA GLY A 92 -7.64 -1.42 14.68
C GLY A 92 -6.35 -1.26 13.89
N TRP A 93 -6.00 -0.02 13.53
CA TRP A 93 -4.76 0.29 12.81
C TRP A 93 -3.54 0.05 13.69
N LEU A 94 -3.57 0.54 14.93
CA LEU A 94 -2.49 0.34 15.91
C LEU A 94 -2.24 -1.14 16.21
N ALA A 95 -3.28 -1.98 16.23
CA ALA A 95 -3.13 -3.41 16.43
C ALA A 95 -2.35 -4.11 15.29
N GLY A 96 -2.31 -3.50 14.10
CA GLY A 96 -1.55 -3.98 12.94
C GLY A 96 -0.25 -3.20 12.69
N ALA A 97 0.06 -2.18 13.49
CA ALA A 97 1.22 -1.33 13.31
C ALA A 97 2.52 -2.12 13.49
N THR A 98 3.48 -1.88 12.61
CA THR A 98 4.87 -2.34 12.80
C THR A 98 5.71 -1.18 13.33
N GLY A 99 6.80 -1.48 14.02
CA GLY A 99 7.73 -0.47 14.51
C GLY A 99 8.63 0.14 13.43
N ASP A 100 8.35 -0.11 12.15
CA ASP A 100 9.23 0.17 11.02
C ASP A 100 8.99 1.58 10.47
N ASP A 101 10.04 2.34 10.14
CA ASP A 101 9.91 3.75 9.73
C ASP A 101 8.97 4.02 8.53
N ASP A 102 8.63 3.00 7.72
CA ASP A 102 7.75 3.06 6.55
C ASP A 102 6.34 2.50 6.89
N ASP A 103 5.58 3.24 7.70
CA ASP A 103 4.24 2.82 8.15
C ASP A 103 3.14 3.31 7.19
N PRO A 104 2.43 2.39 6.51
CA PRO A 104 1.41 2.76 5.53
C PRO A 104 0.23 3.53 6.13
N VAL A 105 -0.02 3.43 7.45
CA VAL A 105 -1.08 4.19 8.12
C VAL A 105 -0.67 5.65 8.26
N GLU A 106 0.58 5.92 8.65
CA GLU A 106 1.10 7.27 8.81
C GLU A 106 1.10 8.01 7.47
N ASP A 107 1.59 7.36 6.42
CA ASP A 107 1.54 7.88 5.05
C ASP A 107 0.10 8.17 4.61
N ALA A 108 -0.83 7.27 4.88
CA ALA A 108 -2.21 7.47 4.48
C ALA A 108 -2.88 8.63 5.20
N LEU A 109 -2.67 8.77 6.51
CA LEU A 109 -3.17 9.89 7.29
C LEU A 109 -2.61 11.22 6.76
N PHE A 110 -1.33 11.25 6.42
CA PHE A 110 -0.69 12.41 5.78
C PHE A 110 -1.38 12.78 4.45
N TRP A 111 -1.58 11.81 3.56
CA TRP A 111 -2.20 12.06 2.25
C TRP A 111 -3.67 12.45 2.35
N TYR A 112 -4.42 11.87 3.28
CA TYR A 112 -5.79 12.29 3.55
C TYR A 112 -5.84 13.73 4.06
N ARG A 113 -5.03 14.08 5.06
CA ARG A 113 -4.94 15.47 5.57
C ARG A 113 -4.70 16.44 4.42
N ARG A 114 -3.62 16.22 3.65
CA ARG A 114 -3.26 17.08 2.51
C ARG A 114 -4.39 17.19 1.48
N ALA A 115 -5.06 16.10 1.15
CA ALA A 115 -6.13 16.11 0.16
C ALA A 115 -7.41 16.81 0.65
N PHE A 116 -7.71 16.77 1.94
CA PHE A 116 -8.81 17.56 2.50
C PHE A 116 -8.46 19.05 2.61
N GLU A 117 -7.20 19.40 2.91
CA GLU A 117 -6.70 20.79 2.84
C GLU A 117 -6.83 21.37 1.42
N GLU A 118 -6.42 20.61 0.39
CA GLU A 118 -6.53 21.02 -1.01
C GLU A 118 -7.99 21.19 -1.48
N ARG A 119 -8.93 20.57 -0.77
CA ARG A 119 -10.38 20.72 -1.00
C ARG A 119 -11.03 21.79 -0.12
N GLU A 120 -10.23 22.56 0.62
CA GLU A 120 -10.70 23.60 1.55
C GLU A 120 -11.61 23.04 2.65
N ASP A 121 -11.39 21.78 3.05
CA ASP A 121 -12.11 21.09 4.11
C ASP A 121 -11.25 21.00 5.37
N ASP A 122 -11.02 22.17 6.00
CA ASP A 122 -10.15 22.33 7.17
C ASP A 122 -10.59 21.46 8.36
N GLU A 123 -11.90 21.22 8.50
CA GLU A 123 -12.44 20.38 9.57
C GLU A 123 -12.01 18.92 9.39
N ALA A 124 -12.14 18.37 8.18
CA ALA A 124 -11.69 17.02 7.90
C ALA A 124 -10.16 16.90 7.98
N ALA A 125 -9.43 17.89 7.45
CA ALA A 125 -7.98 17.92 7.57
C ALA A 125 -7.50 17.89 9.03
N GLY A 126 -8.10 18.72 9.90
CA GLY A 126 -7.77 18.75 11.32
C GLY A 126 -8.06 17.44 12.05
N GLU A 127 -9.10 16.71 11.64
CA GLU A 127 -9.41 15.38 12.19
C GLU A 127 -8.37 14.32 11.78
N PHE A 128 -7.84 14.41 10.55
CA PHE A 128 -6.72 13.55 10.12
C PHE A 128 -5.41 13.91 10.82
N ASP A 129 -5.16 15.19 11.07
CA ASP A 129 -4.01 15.65 11.86
C ASP A 129 -4.07 15.11 13.30
N TYR A 130 -5.22 15.25 13.95
CA TYR A 130 -5.46 14.70 15.28
C TYR A 130 -5.35 13.16 15.31
N ALA A 131 -5.88 12.47 14.31
CA ALA A 131 -5.74 11.03 14.18
C ALA A 131 -4.27 10.60 14.00
N SER A 132 -3.48 11.38 13.26
CA SER A 132 -2.04 11.16 13.09
C SER A 132 -1.29 11.29 14.42
N ASP A 133 -1.58 12.33 15.21
CA ASP A 133 -0.97 12.51 16.53
C ASP A 133 -1.28 11.33 17.46
N LEU A 134 -2.56 10.94 17.56
CA LEU A 134 -2.98 9.80 18.38
C LEU A 134 -2.33 8.48 17.93
N TYR A 135 -2.26 8.26 16.62
CA TYR A 135 -1.61 7.07 16.06
C TYR A 135 -0.12 7.05 16.43
N HIS A 136 0.57 8.17 16.26
CA HIS A 136 2.00 8.30 16.56
C HIS A 136 2.29 8.10 18.07
N GLU A 137 1.48 8.69 18.96
CA GLU A 137 1.56 8.48 20.40
C GLU A 137 1.34 7.01 20.79
N GLY A 138 0.30 6.38 20.23
CA GLY A 138 0.00 4.97 20.47
C GLY A 138 1.13 4.04 20.01
N ARG A 139 1.75 4.38 18.88
CA ARG A 139 2.84 3.62 18.26
C ARG A 139 4.14 3.71 19.04
N GLN A 140 4.51 4.88 19.55
CA GLN A 140 5.70 5.04 20.42
C GLN A 140 5.61 4.22 21.72
N GLY A 141 4.40 3.86 22.14
CA GLY A 141 4.16 2.97 23.28
C GLY A 141 4.37 1.48 22.97
N LEU A 142 4.54 1.09 21.70
CA LEU A 142 4.74 -0.30 21.28
C LEU A 142 6.23 -0.67 21.35
N PRO A 143 6.58 -1.90 21.77
CA PRO A 143 7.94 -2.39 21.67
C PRO A 143 8.36 -2.48 20.19
N PRO A 144 9.62 -2.17 19.83
CA PRO A 144 10.11 -2.33 18.48
C PRO A 144 9.88 -3.77 18.01
N SER A 145 9.53 -3.94 16.73
CA SER A 145 9.23 -5.26 16.19
C SER A 145 10.47 -6.15 16.37
N ALA A 146 10.27 -7.41 16.81
CA ALA A 146 11.38 -8.36 17.03
C ALA A 146 12.12 -8.77 15.73
N SER A 147 11.81 -8.13 14.61
CA SER A 147 12.36 -8.42 13.28
C SER A 147 13.77 -7.86 13.07
N ASP A 148 14.19 -6.85 13.85
CA ASP A 148 15.46 -6.14 13.62
C ASP A 148 16.67 -6.74 14.34
N GLU A 149 16.49 -7.69 15.26
CA GLU A 149 17.61 -8.26 16.02
C GLU A 149 18.42 -9.36 15.29
N ASN A 150 18.14 -9.66 14.02
CA ASN A 150 18.78 -10.77 13.30
C ASN A 150 19.72 -10.39 12.13
N TRP A 151 20.04 -9.11 11.94
CA TRP A 151 21.01 -8.73 10.89
C TRP A 151 22.48 -8.78 11.33
N ASP A 152 22.77 -8.88 12.64
CA ASP A 152 24.15 -8.77 13.16
C ASP A 152 24.80 -10.11 13.58
N ARG A 153 24.15 -11.25 13.35
CA ARG A 153 24.69 -12.57 13.72
C ARG A 153 25.03 -13.47 12.52
N GLY A 154 25.69 -12.90 11.51
CA GLY A 154 26.12 -13.62 10.30
C GLY A 154 27.61 -13.57 9.97
N ALA A 155 28.43 -12.86 10.74
CA ALA A 155 29.85 -12.62 10.41
C ALA A 155 30.84 -13.32 11.36
N ALA A 156 30.55 -14.55 11.82
CA ALA A 156 31.55 -15.37 12.53
C ALA A 156 31.17 -16.86 12.57
N ALA A 157 31.24 -17.55 11.42
CA ALA A 157 31.36 -19.00 11.41
C ALA A 157 32.22 -19.46 10.23
N THR A 158 33.53 -19.49 10.48
CA THR A 158 34.54 -20.19 9.68
C THR A 158 34.17 -21.67 9.57
N VAL A 159 33.59 -22.07 8.44
CA VAL A 159 33.47 -23.49 8.07
C VAL A 159 34.75 -23.92 7.35
N ASN A 160 35.68 -24.48 8.12
CA ASN A 160 36.75 -25.33 7.60
C ASN A 160 36.18 -26.71 7.29
N VAL A 161 35.91 -27.02 6.02
CA VAL A 161 35.92 -28.40 5.51
C VAL A 161 36.49 -28.40 4.10
N ARG A 162 37.70 -28.93 3.93
CA ARG A 162 38.32 -29.26 2.65
C ARG A 162 38.23 -30.77 2.40
N THR A 163 37.71 -31.12 1.22
CA THR A 163 38.10 -32.22 0.29
C THR A 163 37.97 -33.68 0.75
N ALA A 164 37.57 -34.69 -0.05
CA ALA A 164 37.46 -34.86 -1.51
C ALA A 164 36.48 -36.02 -1.84
N GLY A 165 35.92 -36.03 -3.05
CA GLY A 165 35.07 -37.12 -3.56
C GLY A 165 34.46 -36.79 -4.93
N GLU A 166 35.30 -36.86 -5.95
CA GLU A 166 35.11 -36.55 -7.38
C GLU A 166 34.08 -37.44 -8.12
N LYS A 167 33.23 -36.84 -8.98
CA LYS A 167 33.10 -37.20 -10.41
C LYS A 167 32.05 -36.38 -11.18
N ASP A 168 32.50 -35.92 -12.35
CA ASP A 168 31.78 -35.57 -13.59
C ASP A 168 30.82 -34.38 -13.61
N ALA A 169 31.35 -33.26 -14.10
CA ALA A 169 30.61 -32.14 -14.67
C ALA A 169 30.58 -32.24 -16.20
N PRO A 170 29.42 -32.00 -16.86
CA PRO A 170 29.40 -31.43 -18.19
C PRO A 170 29.25 -29.89 -18.10
N ALA A 171 30.12 -29.21 -18.85
CA ALA A 171 30.28 -27.77 -18.91
C ALA A 171 28.96 -27.04 -19.22
N ARG A 172 28.62 -26.06 -18.37
CA ARG A 172 27.60 -25.05 -18.66
C ARG A 172 28.11 -24.13 -19.77
N ARG A 173 27.64 -24.37 -21.00
CA ARG A 173 27.73 -23.37 -22.09
C ARG A 173 26.86 -22.19 -21.69
N SER A 174 27.45 -21.00 -21.70
CA SER A 174 26.76 -19.74 -21.42
C SER A 174 25.78 -19.43 -22.55
N LEU A 175 24.55 -19.05 -22.20
CA LEU A 175 23.43 -18.82 -23.13
C LEU A 175 23.47 -17.45 -23.84
N PHE A 176 24.58 -16.71 -23.68
CA PHE A 176 24.70 -15.30 -24.04
C PHE A 176 25.78 -15.00 -25.10
N ASP A 177 26.36 -16.02 -25.75
CA ASP A 177 27.46 -15.84 -26.73
C ASP A 177 27.01 -15.76 -28.20
N ASP A 178 25.73 -15.94 -28.54
CA ASP A 178 25.26 -16.06 -29.95
C ASP A 178 24.45 -14.84 -30.45
N LEU A 179 24.83 -13.61 -30.13
CA LEU A 179 24.29 -12.42 -30.79
C LEU A 179 25.39 -11.66 -31.53
N ASP A 180 25.73 -12.16 -32.71
CA ASP A 180 26.45 -11.40 -33.74
C ASP A 180 25.48 -10.44 -34.48
N TRP A 181 26.05 -9.30 -34.85
CA TRP A 181 25.51 -8.13 -35.55
C TRP A 181 25.29 -8.34 -37.05
#